data_AF-A0A1V8NTH8-F1
#
_entry.id   AF-A0A1V8NTH8-F1
#
_cell.length_a   1.000
_cell.length_b   1.000
_cell.length_c   1.000
_cell.angle_alpha   90.00
_cell.angle_beta   90.00
_cell.angle_gamma   90.00
#
_symmetry.space_group_name_H-M   'P 1'
#
loop_
_entity.id
_entity.type
_entity.pdbx_description
1 polymer ?
#
loop_
_entity_poly.entity_id
_entity_poly.type
_entity_poly.pdbx_seq_one_letter_code
_entity_poly.pdbx_strand_id
1 'polypeptide(L)'
;MRPAIYEPEQIIEAGLALHAEGRNITGFALRNQVGGGNPTRLRQIWDEYQASQSTVVTEPVVGLPVVVAEEVKAVSAALSERITQLATELNDEERHQEQKTVLQDALNAAQAQHKNTREDLLKRLEQISAEANARTEELKSERDKVNTIVGSG
;
A
#
# COMPACT_ATOMS: atom_id res chain seq x y z
N MET A 1 44.02 -33.57 -21.53
CA MET A 1 42.60 -33.22 -21.75
C MET A 1 42.55 -31.86 -22.42
N ARG A 2 41.96 -31.74 -23.61
CA ARG A 2 41.74 -30.44 -24.24
C ARG A 2 40.58 -29.74 -23.52
N PRO A 3 40.72 -28.48 -23.07
CA PRO A 3 39.60 -27.76 -22.47
C PRO A 3 38.45 -27.64 -23.47
N ALA A 4 37.21 -27.85 -23.01
CA ALA A 4 36.02 -27.60 -23.83
C ALA A 4 36.04 -26.13 -24.27
N ILE A 5 36.17 -25.92 -25.57
CA ILE A 5 36.08 -24.60 -26.18
C ILE A 5 34.60 -24.40 -26.45
N TYR A 6 33.98 -23.52 -25.68
CA TYR A 6 32.61 -23.08 -25.95
C TYR A 6 32.65 -22.03 -27.05
N GLU A 7 31.68 -22.14 -27.95
CA GLU A 7 31.48 -21.19 -29.04
C GLU A 7 30.93 -19.87 -28.48
N PRO A 8 31.26 -18.71 -29.09
CA PRO A 8 30.80 -17.41 -28.64
C PRO A 8 29.28 -17.33 -28.43
N GLU A 9 28.49 -17.98 -29.30
CA GLU A 9 27.03 -18.01 -29.24
C GLU A 9 26.51 -18.67 -27.96
N GLN A 10 27.16 -19.74 -27.51
CA GLN A 10 26.78 -20.44 -26.27
C GLN A 10 27.05 -19.59 -25.02
N ILE A 11 28.09 -18.75 -25.09
CA ILE A 11 28.46 -17.82 -24.02
C ILE A 11 27.47 -16.65 -23.98
N ILE A 12 27.03 -16.16 -25.14
CA ILE A 12 26.02 -15.12 -25.28
C ILE A 12 24.66 -15.62 -24.76
N GLU A 13 24.23 -16.82 -25.15
CA GLU A 13 22.99 -17.43 -24.68
C GLU A 13 22.98 -17.57 -23.15
N ALA A 14 24.09 -18.02 -22.57
CA ALA A 14 24.25 -18.11 -21.12
C ALA A 14 24.20 -16.74 -20.43
N GLY A 15 24.81 -15.70 -21.02
CA GLY A 15 24.72 -14.35 -20.48
C GLY A 15 23.31 -13.76 -20.56
N LEU A 16 22.58 -14.02 -21.64
CA LEU A 16 21.17 -13.64 -21.80
C LEU A 16 20.27 -14.36 -20.78
N ALA A 17 20.50 -15.65 -20.54
CA ALA A 17 19.78 -16.40 -19.51
C ALA A 17 20.02 -15.81 -18.10
N LEU A 18 21.28 -15.50 -17.77
CA LEU A 18 21.61 -14.83 -16.50
C LEU A 18 21.00 -13.43 -16.38
N HIS A 19 20.91 -12.69 -17.49
CA HIS A 19 20.24 -11.39 -17.54
C HIS A 19 18.73 -11.51 -17.29
N ALA A 20 18.08 -12.48 -17.93
CA ALA A 20 16.65 -12.76 -17.76
C ALA A 20 16.30 -13.20 -16.33
N GLU A 21 17.23 -13.90 -15.66
CA GLU A 21 17.13 -14.25 -14.24
C GLU A 21 17.41 -13.07 -13.28
N GLY A 22 17.78 -11.89 -13.80
CA GLY A 22 18.14 -10.73 -12.99
C GLY A 22 19.45 -10.88 -12.21
N ARG A 23 20.33 -11.78 -12.65
CA ARG A 23 21.59 -12.10 -11.95
C ARG A 23 22.78 -11.35 -12.55
N ASN A 24 23.75 -11.04 -11.70
CA ASN A 24 25.00 -10.39 -12.12
C ASN A 24 25.82 -11.31 -13.05
N ILE A 25 26.08 -10.81 -14.26
CA ILE A 25 26.77 -11.55 -15.32
C ILE A 25 28.28 -11.43 -15.12
N THR A 26 28.83 -12.19 -14.19
CA THR A 26 30.29 -12.27 -13.96
C THR A 26 30.89 -13.44 -14.74
N GLY A 27 32.21 -13.45 -14.98
CA GLY A 27 32.88 -14.56 -15.66
C GLY A 27 32.67 -15.93 -14.98
N PHE A 28 32.50 -15.94 -13.65
CA PHE A 28 32.16 -17.15 -12.89
C PHE A 28 30.69 -17.55 -13.05
N ALA A 29 29.77 -16.58 -13.11
CA ALA A 29 28.36 -16.86 -13.38
C ALA A 29 28.18 -17.47 -14.78
N LEU A 30 28.88 -16.93 -15.79
CA LEU A 30 28.91 -17.48 -17.14
C LEU A 30 29.48 -18.90 -17.16
N ARG A 31 30.56 -19.15 -16.42
CA ARG A 31 31.13 -20.50 -16.29
C ARG A 31 30.13 -21.49 -15.68
N ASN A 32 29.39 -21.06 -14.65
CA ASN A 32 28.39 -21.89 -13.99
C ASN A 32 27.20 -22.20 -14.92
N GLN A 33 26.82 -21.24 -15.77
CA GLN A 33 25.70 -21.39 -16.71
C GLN A 33 26.07 -22.23 -17.94
N VAL A 34 27.27 -22.02 -18.51
CA VAL A 34 27.78 -22.75 -19.69
C VAL A 34 28.29 -24.15 -19.31
N GLY A 35 28.53 -24.41 -18.02
CA GLY A 35 28.99 -25.70 -17.49
C GLY A 35 30.50 -25.91 -17.50
N GLY A 36 31.29 -24.88 -17.82
CA GLY A 36 32.75 -24.96 -17.86
C GLY A 36 33.43 -23.78 -18.57
N GLY A 37 34.74 -23.89 -18.79
CA GLY A 37 35.53 -22.89 -19.53
C GLY A 37 36.32 -21.91 -18.65
N ASN A 38 37.07 -21.02 -19.31
CA ASN A 38 37.91 -20.02 -18.65
C ASN A 38 37.07 -18.75 -18.35
N PRO A 39 36.85 -18.38 -17.07
CA PRO A 39 36.03 -17.22 -16.68
C PRO A 39 36.43 -15.90 -17.36
N THR A 40 37.73 -15.67 -17.57
CA THR A 40 38.25 -14.46 -18.20
C THR A 40 37.84 -14.39 -19.67
N ARG A 41 37.95 -15.50 -20.42
CA ARG A 41 37.52 -15.58 -21.82
C ARG A 41 36.00 -15.43 -21.95
N LEU A 42 35.24 -16.07 -21.07
CA LEU A 42 33.78 -15.97 -21.06
C LEU A 42 33.33 -14.53 -20.83
N ARG A 43 33.94 -13.85 -19.85
CA ARG A 43 33.65 -12.44 -19.57
C ARG A 43 34.06 -11.53 -20.72
N GLN A 44 35.22 -11.78 -21.34
CA GLN A 44 35.67 -11.00 -22.49
C GLN A 44 34.71 -11.11 -23.68
N ILE A 45 34.28 -12.31 -24.05
CA ILE A 45 33.33 -12.51 -25.16
C ILE A 45 31.98 -11.88 -24.83
N TRP A 46 31.53 -11.98 -23.57
CA TRP A 46 30.32 -11.29 -23.13
C TRP A 46 30.46 -9.76 -23.19
N ASP A 47 31.61 -9.22 -22.78
CA ASP A 47 31.90 -7.78 -22.84
C ASP A 47 32.03 -7.31 -24.30
N GLU A 48 32.60 -8.12 -25.19
CA GLU A 48 32.63 -7.88 -26.64
C GLU A 48 31.23 -7.96 -27.26
N TYR A 49 30.35 -8.85 -26.78
CA TYR A 49 28.95 -8.89 -27.17
C TYR A 49 28.19 -7.67 -26.65
N GLN A 50 28.37 -7.26 -25.39
CA GLN A 50 27.79 -6.03 -24.88
C GLN A 50 28.30 -4.80 -25.61
N ALA A 51 29.61 -4.75 -25.89
CA ALA A 51 30.21 -3.69 -26.68
C ALA A 51 29.70 -3.70 -28.11
N SER A 52 29.46 -4.86 -28.73
CA SER A 52 28.89 -4.94 -30.08
C SER A 52 27.39 -4.58 -30.14
N GLN A 53 26.65 -4.86 -29.07
CA GLN A 53 25.29 -4.34 -28.86
C GLN A 53 25.29 -2.83 -28.58
N SER A 54 26.35 -2.29 -27.96
CA SER A 54 26.49 -0.87 -27.63
C SER A 54 27.14 -0.05 -28.75
N THR A 55 27.90 -0.68 -29.65
CA THR A 55 28.31 -0.10 -30.93
C THR A 55 27.14 -0.18 -31.88
N VAL A 56 26.26 0.81 -31.75
CA VAL A 56 25.68 1.40 -32.96
C VAL A 56 26.85 1.68 -33.89
N VAL A 57 26.92 0.94 -34.99
CA VAL A 57 27.81 1.20 -36.11
C VAL A 57 27.76 2.70 -36.39
N THR A 58 28.85 3.41 -36.13
CA THR A 58 29.01 4.82 -36.53
C THR A 58 29.28 4.87 -38.04
N GLU A 59 28.31 4.44 -38.84
CA GLU A 59 27.95 5.22 -40.02
C GLU A 59 27.42 6.57 -39.51
N PRO A 60 27.54 7.68 -40.27
CA PRO A 60 27.09 8.97 -39.77
C PRO A 60 25.63 8.79 -39.34
N VAL A 61 25.40 8.87 -38.02
CA VAL A 61 24.06 8.82 -37.45
C VAL A 61 23.35 10.01 -38.06
N VAL A 62 22.59 9.76 -39.12
CA VAL A 62 21.51 10.63 -39.52
C VAL A 62 20.67 10.67 -38.25
N GLY A 63 20.77 11.76 -37.49
CA GLY A 63 19.95 11.95 -36.30
C GLY A 63 18.52 11.60 -36.67
N LEU A 64 17.80 10.95 -35.74
CA LEU A 64 16.37 10.67 -35.90
C LEU A 64 15.74 11.82 -36.68
N PRO A 65 15.11 11.56 -37.85
CA PRO A 65 14.54 12.62 -38.66
C PRO A 65 13.80 13.57 -37.72
N VAL A 66 14.05 14.87 -37.80
CA VAL A 66 13.60 15.85 -36.77
C VAL A 66 12.16 15.61 -36.32
N VAL A 67 11.30 15.25 -37.27
CA VAL A 67 9.90 14.84 -37.05
C VAL A 67 9.73 13.69 -36.04
N VAL A 68 10.53 12.62 -36.14
CA VAL A 68 10.48 11.47 -35.23
C VAL A 68 11.05 11.82 -33.85
N ALA A 69 12.05 12.69 -33.77
CA ALA A 69 12.56 13.18 -32.49
C ALA A 69 11.54 14.07 -31.77
N GLU A 70 10.81 14.91 -32.52
CA GLU A 70 9.70 15.73 -31.99
C GLU A 70 8.52 14.85 -31.54
N GLU A 71 8.05 13.95 -32.41
CA GLU A 71 7.56 12.59 -32.10
C GLU A 71 7.67 12.10 -30.65
N VAL A 72 8.85 11.55 -30.39
CA VAL A 72 9.19 10.89 -29.14
C VAL A 72 9.18 11.90 -27.98
N LYS A 73 9.54 13.16 -28.23
CA LYS A 73 9.51 14.21 -27.22
C LYS A 73 8.08 14.57 -26.81
N ALA A 74 7.16 14.67 -27.77
CA ALA A 74 5.75 14.94 -27.49
C ALA A 74 5.11 13.78 -26.72
N VAL A 75 5.35 12.54 -27.16
CA VAL A 75 4.83 11.34 -26.49
C VAL A 75 5.41 11.18 -25.08
N SER A 76 6.71 11.41 -24.89
CA SER A 76 7.34 11.34 -23.56
C SER A 76 6.86 12.43 -22.62
N ALA A 77 6.61 13.64 -23.12
CA ALA A 77 6.00 14.72 -22.34
C ALA A 77 4.57 14.34 -21.93
N ALA A 78 3.74 13.87 -22.86
CA ALA A 78 2.37 13.43 -22.58
C ALA A 78 2.32 12.26 -21.60
N LEU A 79 3.25 11.30 -21.71
CA LEU A 79 3.35 10.19 -20.78
C LEU A 79 3.76 10.66 -19.37
N SER A 80 4.72 11.58 -19.28
CA SER A 80 5.16 12.14 -17.99
C SER A 80 4.03 12.92 -17.31
N GLU A 81 3.26 13.69 -18.07
CA GLU A 81 2.07 14.37 -17.59
C GLU A 81 1.03 13.37 -17.09
N ARG A 82 0.76 12.30 -17.85
CA ARG A 82 -0.21 11.26 -17.46
C ARG A 82 0.21 10.51 -16.19
N ILE A 83 1.50 10.22 -16.03
CA ILE A 83 2.05 9.60 -14.81
C ILE A 83 1.87 10.55 -13.62
N THR A 84 2.17 11.83 -13.80
CA THR A 84 2.01 12.85 -12.75
C THR A 84 0.55 12.96 -12.33
N GLN A 85 -0.37 13.00 -13.30
CA GLN A 85 -1.81 13.06 -13.04
C GLN A 85 -2.32 11.81 -12.32
N LEU A 86 -1.89 10.62 -12.74
CA LEU A 86 -2.26 9.38 -12.05
C LEU A 86 -1.74 9.34 -10.61
N ALA A 87 -0.51 9.82 -10.38
CA ALA A 87 0.05 9.89 -9.03
C ALA A 87 -0.76 10.84 -8.13
N THR A 88 -1.22 11.98 -8.67
CA THR A 88 -2.10 12.89 -7.91
C THR A 88 -3.47 12.28 -7.64
N GLU A 89 -4.07 11.60 -8.60
CA GLU A 89 -5.38 10.95 -8.43
C GLU A 89 -5.32 9.82 -7.38
N LEU A 90 -4.27 9.00 -7.41
CA LEU A 90 -4.07 7.95 -6.42
C LEU A 90 -3.86 8.53 -5.02
N ASN A 91 -3.08 9.61 -4.89
CA ASN A 91 -2.88 10.28 -3.61
C ASN A 91 -4.20 10.85 -3.05
N ASP A 92 -5.00 11.50 -3.91
CA ASP A 92 -6.29 12.04 -3.51
C ASP A 92 -7.28 10.95 -3.13
N GLU A 93 -7.30 9.82 -3.83
CA GLU A 93 -8.14 8.66 -3.49
C GLU A 93 -7.73 8.06 -2.14
N GLU A 94 -6.44 7.83 -1.90
CA GLU A 94 -5.94 7.36 -0.61
C GLU A 94 -6.35 8.31 0.53
N ARG A 95 -6.14 9.61 0.34
CA ARG A 95 -6.53 10.64 1.31
C ARG A 95 -8.05 10.66 1.53
N HIS A 96 -8.84 10.47 0.48
CA HIS A 96 -10.29 10.40 0.58
C HIS A 96 -10.76 9.15 1.35
N GLN A 97 -10.16 7.99 1.10
CA GLN A 97 -10.47 6.76 1.83
C GLN A 97 -10.07 6.86 3.31
N GLU A 98 -8.92 7.45 3.61
CA GLU A 98 -8.50 7.71 4.98
C GLU A 98 -9.48 8.66 5.68
N GLN A 99 -9.83 9.77 5.02
CA GLN A 99 -10.81 10.73 5.54
C GLN A 99 -12.18 10.08 5.79
N LYS A 100 -12.65 9.22 4.88
CA LYS A 100 -13.89 8.48 5.02
C LYS A 100 -13.85 7.53 6.22
N THR A 101 -12.73 6.83 6.40
CA THR A 101 -12.52 5.92 7.54
C THR A 101 -12.55 6.69 8.86
N VAL A 102 -11.84 7.81 8.95
CA VAL A 102 -11.83 8.68 10.14
C VAL A 102 -13.24 9.19 10.47
N LEU A 103 -14.01 9.62 9.47
CA LEU A 103 -15.39 10.06 9.68
C LEU A 103 -16.30 8.93 10.15
N GLN A 104 -16.12 7.73 9.61
CA GLN A 104 -16.88 6.55 10.02
C GLN A 104 -16.58 6.17 11.48
N ASP A 105 -15.31 6.21 11.88
CA ASP A 105 -14.90 5.91 13.25
C ASP A 105 -15.44 6.97 14.23
N ALA A 106 -15.37 8.26 13.86
CA ALA A 106 -15.95 9.33 14.64
C ALA A 106 -17.48 9.17 14.81
N LEU A 107 -18.17 8.76 13.75
CA LEU A 107 -19.61 8.48 13.80
C LEU A 107 -19.92 7.30 14.73
N ASN A 108 -19.18 6.20 14.62
CA ASN A 108 -19.34 5.03 15.48
C ASN A 108 -19.10 5.39 16.95
N ALA A 109 -18.06 6.18 17.24
CA ALA A 109 -17.74 6.65 18.59
C ALA A 109 -18.86 7.54 19.15
N ALA A 110 -19.38 8.48 18.36
CA ALA A 110 -20.49 9.33 18.78
C ALA A 110 -21.76 8.52 19.06
N GLN A 111 -22.07 7.53 18.21
CA GLN A 111 -23.21 6.63 18.43
C GLN A 111 -23.05 5.80 19.70
N ALA A 112 -21.87 5.25 19.95
CA ALA A 112 -21.58 4.52 21.18
C ALA A 112 -21.72 5.42 22.41
N GLN A 113 -21.20 6.64 22.37
CA GLN A 113 -21.34 7.62 23.45
C GLN A 113 -22.82 7.96 23.70
N HIS A 114 -23.60 8.20 22.65
CA HIS A 114 -25.03 8.46 22.77
C HIS A 114 -25.78 7.30 23.39
N LYS A 115 -25.47 6.06 22.97
CA LYS A 115 -26.07 4.85 23.54
C LYS A 115 -25.74 4.73 25.03
N ASN A 116 -24.47 4.85 25.41
CA ASN A 116 -24.04 4.75 26.81
C ASN A 116 -24.69 5.84 27.66
N THR A 117 -24.71 7.08 27.19
CA THR A 117 -25.36 8.20 27.88
C THR A 117 -26.85 7.94 28.07
N ARG A 118 -27.53 7.42 27.04
CA ARG A 118 -28.94 7.07 27.12
C ARG A 118 -29.19 5.98 28.15
N GLU A 119 -28.39 4.91 28.16
CA GLU A 119 -28.50 3.83 29.13
C GLU A 119 -28.28 4.31 30.57
N ASP A 120 -27.29 5.17 30.79
CA ASP A 120 -27.03 5.75 32.10
C ASP A 120 -28.16 6.68 32.57
N LEU A 121 -28.73 7.49 31.67
CA LEU A 121 -29.89 8.32 31.99
C LEU A 121 -31.12 7.46 32.32
N LEU A 122 -31.34 6.37 31.61
CA LEU A 122 -32.44 5.44 31.91
C LEU A 122 -32.28 4.82 33.30
N LYS A 123 -31.07 4.36 33.66
CA LYS A 123 -30.80 3.83 35.01
C LYS A 123 -31.05 4.89 36.10
N ARG A 124 -30.63 6.14 35.87
CA ARG A 124 -30.89 7.24 36.81
C ARG A 124 -32.38 7.55 36.95
N LEU A 125 -33.12 7.54 35.84
CA LEU A 125 -34.57 7.74 35.86
C LEU A 125 -35.28 6.64 36.64
N GLU A 126 -34.89 5.38 36.42
CA GLU A 126 -35.41 4.24 37.16
C GLU A 126 -35.13 4.37 38.65
N GLN A 127 -33.89 4.72 39.03
CA GLN A 127 -33.53 4.96 40.42
C GLN A 127 -34.38 6.08 41.06
N ILE A 128 -34.50 7.24 40.40
CA ILE A 128 -35.30 8.36 40.89
C ILE A 128 -36.78 7.95 41.04
N SER A 129 -37.31 7.16 40.10
CA SER A 129 -38.68 6.67 40.17
C SER A 129 -38.90 5.76 41.38
N ALA A 130 -37.92 4.88 41.68
CA ALA A 130 -37.97 3.99 42.82
C ALA A 130 -37.91 4.77 44.14
N GLU A 131 -37.02 5.75 44.23
CA GLU A 131 -36.89 6.65 45.38
C GLU A 131 -38.17 7.48 45.61
N ALA A 132 -38.77 8.00 44.54
CA ALA A 132 -40.02 8.76 44.61
C ALA A 132 -41.20 7.89 45.09
N ASN A 133 -41.29 6.65 44.60
CA ASN A 133 -42.30 5.70 45.06
C ASN A 133 -42.10 5.34 46.53
N ALA A 134 -40.86 5.07 46.96
CA ALA A 134 -40.53 4.77 48.36
C ALA A 134 -40.94 5.93 49.29
N ARG A 135 -40.57 7.17 48.95
CA ARG A 135 -40.98 8.37 49.71
C ARG A 135 -42.49 8.54 49.76
N THR A 136 -43.19 8.22 48.67
CA THR A 136 -44.65 8.31 48.62
C THR A 136 -45.30 7.31 49.58
N GLU A 137 -44.78 6.09 49.66
CA GLU A 137 -45.25 5.08 50.61
C GLU A 137 -44.90 5.45 52.07
N GLU A 138 -43.71 6.01 52.33
CA GLU A 138 -43.35 6.55 53.64
C GLU A 138 -44.31 7.64 54.09
N LEU A 139 -44.59 8.63 53.24
CA LEU A 139 -45.53 9.71 53.53
C LEU A 139 -46.96 9.22 53.76
N LYS A 140 -47.42 8.21 53.01
CA LYS A 140 -48.71 7.56 53.27
C LYS A 140 -48.74 6.91 54.65
N SER A 141 -47.70 6.16 55.00
CA SER A 141 -47.59 5.52 56.31
C SER A 141 -47.57 6.53 57.46
N GLU A 142 -46.82 7.63 57.32
CA GLU A 142 -46.82 8.71 58.31
C GLU A 142 -48.19 9.38 58.44
N ARG A 143 -48.86 9.67 57.32
CA ARG A 143 -50.21 10.23 57.33
C ARG A 143 -51.19 9.31 58.05
N ASP A 144 -51.15 8.00 57.77
CA ASP A 144 -52.04 7.04 58.40
C ASP A 144 -51.79 6.95 59.92
N LYS A 145 -50.52 7.00 60.36
CA LYS A 145 -50.16 7.10 61.79
C LYS A 145 -50.66 8.38 62.44
N VAL A 146 -50.55 9.52 61.77
CA VAL A 146 -51.08 10.79 62.31
C VAL A 146 -52.60 10.74 62.42
N ASN A 147 -53.28 10.18 61.42
CA ASN A 147 -54.73 10.09 61.39
C ASN A 147 -55.28 9.18 62.51
N THR A 148 -54.60 8.09 62.85
CA THR A 148 -54.99 7.22 63.99
C THR A 148 -54.79 7.91 65.33
N ILE A 149 -53.74 8.73 65.49
CA ILE A 149 -53.49 9.50 66.72
C ILE A 149 -54.53 10.61 66.90
N VAL A 150 -54.84 11.36 65.84
CA VAL A 150 -55.77 12.50 65.90
C VAL A 150 -57.24 12.05 65.97
N GLY A 151 -57.60 10.91 65.36
CA GLY A 151 -58.97 10.39 65.37
C GLY A 151 -59.38 9.63 66.65
N SER A 152 -58.45 9.42 67.59
CA SER A 152 -58.68 8.69 68.86
C SER A 152 -58.78 9.59 70.10
N GLY A 153 -58.75 10.91 69.94
CA GLY A 153 -58.93 11.92 71.00
C GLY A 153 -60.20 12.74 70.80
#